data_AF-A0A0C2BI61-F1
#
_entry.id   AF-A0A0C2BI61-F1
#
_cell.length_a   1.000
_cell.length_b   1.000
_cell.length_c   1.000
_cell.angle_alpha   90.00
_cell.angle_beta   90.00
_cell.angle_gamma   90.00
#
_symmetry.space_group_name_H-M   'P 1'
#
loop_
_entity.id
_entity.type
_entity.pdbx_description
1 polymer ?
#
loop_
_entity_poly.entity_id
_entity_poly.type
_entity_poly.pdbx_seq_one_letter_code
_entity_poly.pdbx_strand_id
1 'polypeptide(L)'
;LEQVTTLKAFTLSLSGASYHDSHLEVSLSVSDLHREIAFGGLPIGVGVGDASARVRIDDENTPYFEVSATGTLYACGGGCLAEPITLGRTPTKLDIKITNPETAILYIATSRKHLEQLRSTIHVSEVMSAPAHESQLLALHRHGSAMGGLPMWFWFFL
;
A
#
# COMPACT_ATOMS: atom_id res chain seq x y z
N LEU A 1 -2.90 23.65 -12.64
CA LEU A 1 -3.54 23.25 -11.36
C LEU A 1 -4.51 22.08 -11.55
N GLU A 2 -5.34 22.08 -12.59
CA GLU A 2 -6.30 21.00 -12.93
C GLU A 2 -5.69 19.63 -13.31
N GLN A 3 -4.50 19.60 -13.93
CA GLN A 3 -3.82 18.32 -14.25
C GLN A 3 -3.20 17.65 -13.01
N VAL A 4 -2.88 18.43 -11.96
CA VAL A 4 -2.29 17.91 -10.72
C VAL A 4 -3.36 17.20 -9.87
N THR A 5 -4.61 17.65 -9.94
CA THR A 5 -5.74 17.02 -9.25
C THR A 5 -6.19 15.73 -9.92
N THR A 6 -6.17 15.65 -11.26
CA THR A 6 -6.52 14.41 -11.99
C THR A 6 -5.50 13.30 -11.74
N LEU A 7 -4.20 13.62 -11.75
CA LEU A 7 -3.16 12.62 -11.46
C LEU A 7 -3.28 12.10 -10.03
N LYS A 8 -3.56 12.96 -9.05
CA LYS A 8 -3.79 12.55 -7.66
C LYS A 8 -5.02 11.67 -7.50
N ALA A 9 -6.14 12.05 -8.11
CA ALA A 9 -7.37 11.26 -8.07
C ALA A 9 -7.19 9.89 -8.73
N PHE A 10 -6.43 9.83 -9.83
CA PHE A 10 -6.06 8.59 -10.49
C PHE A 10 -5.16 7.71 -9.62
N THR A 11 -4.12 8.28 -9.00
CA THR A 11 -3.24 7.55 -8.08
C THR A 11 -4.02 6.95 -6.91
N LEU A 12 -4.90 7.74 -6.28
CA LEU A 12 -5.78 7.30 -5.19
C LEU A 12 -6.67 6.13 -5.63
N SER A 13 -7.33 6.25 -6.79
CA SER A 13 -8.18 5.18 -7.33
C SER A 13 -7.40 3.90 -7.64
N LEU A 14 -6.19 4.02 -8.21
CA LEU A 14 -5.37 2.87 -8.60
C LEU A 14 -4.78 2.17 -7.38
N SER A 15 -4.45 2.93 -6.33
CA SER A 15 -3.87 2.38 -5.10
C SER A 15 -4.92 1.93 -4.08
N GLY A 16 -6.21 1.96 -4.40
CA GLY A 16 -7.28 1.69 -3.43
C GLY A 16 -7.23 2.63 -2.22
N ALA A 17 -6.68 3.83 -2.40
CA ALA A 17 -6.43 4.76 -1.32
C ALA A 17 -7.51 5.84 -1.27
N SER A 18 -7.93 6.19 -0.05
CA SER A 18 -8.95 7.20 0.20
C SER A 18 -8.54 8.12 1.34
N TYR A 19 -8.90 9.40 1.23
CA TYR A 19 -8.71 10.36 2.31
C TYR A 19 -9.97 10.44 3.15
N HIS A 20 -9.79 10.32 4.45
CA HIS A 20 -10.76 10.72 5.47
C HIS A 20 -10.24 11.98 6.18
N ASP A 21 -11.10 12.64 6.96
CA ASP A 21 -10.90 14.00 7.51
C ASP A 21 -9.49 14.27 8.10
N SER A 22 -8.81 13.25 8.61
CA SER A 22 -7.49 13.39 9.24
C SER A 22 -6.47 12.30 8.90
N HIS A 23 -6.77 11.38 7.97
CA HIS A 23 -5.85 10.31 7.59
C HIS A 23 -6.11 9.74 6.19
N LEU A 24 -5.09 9.12 5.62
CA LEU A 24 -5.17 8.32 4.41
C LEU A 24 -5.36 6.85 4.79
N GLU A 25 -6.31 6.19 4.15
CA GLU A 25 -6.51 4.74 4.23
C GLU A 25 -6.19 4.10 2.89
N VAL A 26 -5.63 2.89 2.93
CA VAL A 26 -5.37 2.06 1.75
C VAL A 26 -6.10 0.74 1.93
N SER A 27 -7.13 0.54 1.12
CA SER A 27 -8.02 -0.62 1.14
C SER A 27 -7.79 -1.41 -0.15
N LEU A 28 -6.70 -2.18 -0.17
CA LEU A 28 -6.42 -3.13 -1.25
C LEU A 28 -6.83 -4.53 -0.78
N SER A 29 -7.48 -5.28 -1.67
CA SER A 29 -7.75 -6.69 -1.39
C SER A 29 -6.45 -7.49 -1.47
N VAL A 30 -6.37 -8.60 -0.75
CA VAL A 30 -5.20 -9.51 -0.76
C VAL A 30 -4.92 -10.01 -2.18
N SER A 31 -5.97 -10.19 -2.99
CA SER A 31 -5.87 -10.59 -4.39
C SER A 31 -5.20 -9.52 -5.27
N ASP A 32 -5.20 -8.26 -4.85
CA ASP A 32 -4.53 -7.15 -5.56
C ASP A 32 -3.05 -7.04 -5.21
N LEU A 33 -2.62 -7.62 -4.08
CA LEU A 33 -1.21 -7.62 -3.66
C LEU A 33 -0.32 -8.56 -4.49
N HIS A 34 -0.86 -9.29 -5.47
CA HIS A 34 -0.08 -10.05 -6.46
C HIS A 34 0.77 -9.16 -7.38
N ARG A 35 0.62 -7.84 -7.32
CA ARG A 35 1.39 -6.87 -8.11
C ARG A 35 2.23 -5.99 -7.18
N GLU A 36 3.43 -5.62 -7.61
CA GLU A 36 4.20 -4.56 -6.96
C GLU A 36 3.43 -3.23 -7.14
N ILE A 37 2.61 -2.87 -6.15
CA ILE A 37 1.89 -1.60 -6.12
C ILE A 37 2.78 -0.59 -5.40
N ALA A 38 3.07 0.52 -6.05
CA ALA A 38 3.79 1.64 -5.47
C ALA A 38 3.01 2.93 -5.69
N PHE A 39 2.86 3.72 -4.63
CA PHE A 39 2.30 5.06 -4.70
C PHE A 39 3.15 6.01 -3.86
N GLY A 40 3.25 7.25 -4.30
CA GLY A 40 4.08 8.25 -3.67
C GLY A 40 3.67 9.66 -4.03
N GLY A 41 4.15 10.62 -3.25
CA GLY A 41 3.75 12.03 -3.41
C GLY A 41 2.32 12.29 -2.96
N LEU A 42 1.79 11.47 -2.04
CA LEU A 42 0.45 11.66 -1.48
C LEU A 42 0.53 12.64 -0.30
N PRO A 43 0.02 13.88 -0.42
CA PRO A 43 0.13 14.87 0.63
C PRO A 43 -0.75 14.51 1.83
N ILE A 44 -0.17 14.24 3.00
CA ILE A 44 -0.91 13.89 4.21
C ILE A 44 -1.09 15.15 5.04
N GLY A 45 -2.28 15.73 5.01
CA GLY A 45 -2.57 17.02 5.63
C GLY A 45 -1.97 18.20 4.85
N VAL A 46 -2.52 19.39 5.07
CA VAL A 46 -2.11 20.60 4.33
C VAL A 46 -0.72 21.04 4.80
N GLY A 47 0.30 20.85 3.96
CA GLY A 47 1.66 21.36 4.18
C GLY A 47 2.50 20.59 5.21
N VAL A 48 2.08 19.40 5.63
CA VAL A 48 2.79 18.61 6.66
C VAL A 48 3.85 17.70 6.04
N GLY A 49 3.49 16.96 5.00
CA GLY A 49 4.43 16.10 4.28
C GLY A 49 3.73 15.19 3.28
N ASP A 50 4.51 14.59 2.40
CA ASP A 50 4.05 13.61 1.42
C ASP A 50 4.44 12.21 1.88
N ALA A 51 3.52 11.27 1.76
CA ALA A 51 3.76 9.86 2.01
C ALA A 51 4.04 9.09 0.71
N SER A 52 4.84 8.04 0.84
CA SER A 52 4.97 7.00 -0.17
C SER A 52 4.95 5.63 0.46
N ALA A 53 4.29 4.69 -0.18
CA ALA A 53 4.32 3.29 0.19
C ALA A 53 4.45 2.42 -1.06
N ARG A 54 5.13 1.30 -0.91
CA ARG A 54 5.22 0.27 -1.95
C ARG A 54 5.12 -1.11 -1.33
N VAL A 55 4.48 -2.03 -2.03
CA VAL A 55 4.45 -3.45 -1.67
C VAL A 55 5.74 -4.09 -2.16
N ARG A 56 6.40 -4.83 -1.27
CA ARG A 56 7.60 -5.63 -1.53
C ARG A 56 7.35 -7.04 -1.02
N ILE A 57 8.16 -7.98 -1.50
CA ILE A 57 8.09 -9.38 -1.10
C ILE A 57 9.46 -9.72 -0.51
N ASP A 58 9.49 -10.32 0.68
CA ASP A 58 10.73 -10.76 1.31
C ASP A 58 11.19 -12.14 0.82
N ASP A 59 12.29 -12.63 1.39
CA ASP A 59 12.91 -13.90 0.99
C ASP A 59 12.03 -15.11 1.32
N GLU A 60 11.16 -14.98 2.32
CA GLU A 60 10.13 -15.95 2.70
C GLU A 60 8.85 -15.85 1.85
N ASN A 61 8.87 -15.01 0.81
CA ASN A 61 7.77 -14.79 -0.10
C ASN A 61 6.53 -14.16 0.54
N THR A 62 6.74 -13.41 1.63
CA THR A 62 5.69 -12.71 2.37
C THR A 62 5.64 -11.24 1.95
N PRO A 63 4.45 -10.72 1.58
CA PRO A 63 4.33 -9.33 1.17
C PRO A 63 4.40 -8.39 2.39
N TYR A 64 5.13 -7.29 2.25
CA TYR A 64 5.25 -6.24 3.26
C TYR A 64 5.19 -4.85 2.61
N PHE A 65 4.81 -3.84 3.38
CA PHE A 65 4.90 -2.45 2.97
C PHE A 65 6.26 -1.86 3.30
N GLU A 66 6.86 -1.17 2.33
CA GLU A 66 7.94 -0.24 2.56
C GLU A 66 7.37 1.19 2.47
N VAL A 67 7.34 1.90 3.61
CA VAL A 67 6.65 3.19 3.76
C VAL A 67 7.64 4.27 4.19
N SER A 68 7.54 5.46 3.59
CA SER A 68 8.32 6.64 3.97
C SER A 68 7.51 7.94 3.84
N ALA A 69 8.02 9.00 4.44
CA ALA A 69 7.41 10.32 4.42
C ALA A 69 8.45 11.44 4.30
N THR A 70 8.10 12.55 3.65
CA THR A 70 8.98 13.73 3.58
C THR A 70 8.98 14.55 4.87
N GLY A 71 7.90 14.46 5.66
CA GLY A 71 7.73 15.05 6.99
C GLY A 71 7.49 13.99 8.07
N THR A 72 7.24 14.44 9.31
CA THR A 72 6.91 13.55 10.43
C THR A 72 5.45 13.11 10.34
N LEU A 73 5.24 11.87 9.90
CA LEU A 73 3.93 11.24 9.81
C LEU A 73 3.92 9.97 10.65
N TYR A 74 2.74 9.37 10.81
CA TYR A 74 2.56 8.12 11.52
C TYR A 74 1.82 7.12 10.66
N ALA A 75 2.15 5.84 10.80
CA ALA A 75 1.47 4.78 10.07
C ALA A 75 1.20 3.55 10.93
N CYS A 76 0.18 2.80 10.56
CA CYS A 76 -0.16 1.51 11.15
C CYS A 76 -0.74 0.59 10.06
N GLY A 77 -0.68 -0.73 10.28
CA GLY A 77 -1.33 -1.72 9.40
C GLY A 77 -2.49 -2.42 10.12
N GLY A 78 -3.36 -3.07 9.34
CA GLY A 78 -4.41 -3.99 9.81
C GLY A 78 -5.25 -3.43 10.97
N GLY A 79 -5.94 -2.32 10.75
CA GLY A 79 -6.83 -1.70 11.75
C GLY A 79 -6.14 -1.05 12.95
N CYS A 80 -4.83 -0.73 12.87
CA CYS A 80 -4.04 -0.16 13.97
C CYS A 80 -4.03 -1.01 15.26
N LEU A 81 -4.03 -2.34 15.12
CA LEU A 81 -3.95 -3.23 16.29
C LEU A 81 -2.60 -3.15 17.01
N ALA A 82 -1.53 -2.90 16.25
CA ALA A 82 -0.21 -2.58 16.76
C ALA A 82 -0.03 -1.07 16.92
N GLU A 83 0.93 -0.68 17.75
CA GLU A 83 1.23 0.73 17.99
C GLU A 83 1.73 1.42 16.71
N PRO A 84 1.24 2.65 16.41
CA PRO A 84 1.66 3.35 15.21
C PRO A 84 3.16 3.66 15.19
N ILE A 85 3.78 3.44 14.04
CA ILE A 85 5.19 3.76 13.81
C ILE A 85 5.35 5.20 13.32
N THR A 86 6.47 5.82 13.66
CA THR A 86 6.84 7.13 13.12
C THR A 86 7.50 6.96 11.77
N LEU A 87 7.02 7.69 10.77
CA LEU A 87 7.61 7.74 9.44
C LEU A 87 8.56 8.92 9.32
N GLY A 88 9.62 8.71 8.54
CA GLY A 88 10.52 9.74 8.07
C GLY A 88 10.97 9.44 6.65
N ARG A 89 12.05 10.11 6.21
CA ARG A 89 12.57 9.94 4.85
C ARG A 89 13.13 8.55 4.59
N THR A 90 13.61 7.88 5.64
CA THR A 90 14.08 6.51 5.56
C THR A 90 12.89 5.56 5.46
N PRO A 91 12.83 4.71 4.42
CA PRO A 91 11.76 3.73 4.31
C PRO A 91 11.77 2.72 5.46
N THR A 92 10.59 2.43 5.99
CA THR A 92 10.37 1.52 7.12
C THR A 92 9.50 0.35 6.67
N LYS A 93 9.88 -0.87 7.06
CA LYS A 93 9.10 -2.10 6.81
C LYS A 93 7.90 -2.15 7.76
N LEU A 94 6.73 -2.42 7.21
CA LEU A 94 5.48 -2.65 7.93
C LEU A 94 4.82 -3.92 7.38
N ASP A 95 4.51 -4.87 8.25
CA ASP A 95 3.89 -6.12 7.85
C ASP A 95 2.44 -5.92 7.40
N ILE A 96 2.04 -6.65 6.36
CA ILE A 96 0.67 -6.62 5.84
C ILE A 96 -0.18 -7.62 6.61
N LYS A 97 -1.28 -7.12 7.19
CA LYS A 97 -2.22 -7.91 7.97
C LYS A 97 -3.61 -7.82 7.37
N ILE A 98 -4.29 -8.95 7.37
CA ILE A 98 -5.67 -9.11 6.91
C ILE A 98 -6.54 -9.30 8.14
N THR A 99 -7.66 -8.59 8.17
CA THR A 99 -8.58 -8.55 9.31
C THR A 99 -9.94 -9.08 8.91
N ASN A 100 -10.67 -9.63 9.89
CA ASN A 100 -12.09 -9.96 9.76
C ASN A 100 -12.86 -9.19 10.86
N PRO A 101 -13.84 -8.34 10.52
CA PRO A 101 -14.23 -7.92 9.17
C PRO A 101 -13.08 -7.21 8.44
N GLU A 102 -13.15 -7.15 7.11
CA GLU A 102 -12.11 -6.53 6.27
C GLU A 102 -11.98 -5.03 6.59
N THR A 103 -10.76 -4.60 6.90
CA THR A 103 -10.40 -3.19 7.16
C THR A 103 -9.33 -2.72 6.18
N ALA A 104 -9.07 -1.41 6.13
CA ALA A 104 -7.92 -0.92 5.39
C ALA A 104 -6.62 -1.57 5.93
N ILE A 105 -5.70 -1.84 5.02
CA ILE A 105 -4.46 -2.58 5.31
C ILE A 105 -3.31 -1.65 5.71
N LEU A 106 -3.41 -0.36 5.39
CA LEU A 106 -2.46 0.69 5.78
C LEU A 106 -3.21 1.99 6.07
N TYR A 107 -2.85 2.64 7.17
CA TYR A 107 -3.31 3.97 7.57
C TYR A 107 -2.12 4.89 7.72
N ILE A 108 -2.22 6.13 7.24
CA ILE A 108 -1.19 7.17 7.41
C ILE A 108 -1.84 8.48 7.87
N ALA A 109 -1.33 9.06 8.96
CA ALA A 109 -1.88 10.29 9.54
C ALA A 109 -0.79 11.25 10.02
N THR A 110 -1.17 12.50 10.27
CA THR A 110 -0.31 13.53 10.87
C THR A 110 -0.23 13.43 12.39
N SER A 111 -1.14 12.70 13.03
CA SER A 111 -1.24 12.55 14.48
C SER A 111 -1.22 11.09 14.89
N ARG A 112 -0.27 10.72 15.74
CA ARG A 112 -0.19 9.39 16.36
C ARG A 112 -1.45 9.06 17.15
N LYS A 113 -1.90 10.02 17.97
CA LYS A 113 -3.08 9.88 18.82
C LYS A 113 -4.34 9.58 18.00
N HIS A 114 -4.44 10.16 16.80
CA HIS A 114 -5.55 9.89 15.89
C HIS A 114 -5.58 8.42 15.45
N LEU A 115 -4.42 7.85 15.09
CA LEU A 115 -4.32 6.42 14.75
C LEU A 115 -4.62 5.51 15.95
N GLU A 116 -4.19 5.90 17.15
CA GLU A 116 -4.51 5.18 18.39
C GLU A 116 -6.01 5.19 18.70
N GLN A 117 -6.73 6.26 18.34
CA GLN A 117 -8.19 6.37 18.51
C GLN A 117 -8.96 5.54 17.46
N LEU A 118 -8.43 5.37 16.25
CA LEU A 118 -9.02 4.48 15.24
C LEU A 118 -9.09 3.04 15.76
N ARG A 119 -8.06 2.58 16.46
CA ARG A 119 -8.02 1.25 17.08
C ARG A 119 -9.23 0.95 17.96
N SER A 120 -9.72 1.92 18.74
CA SER A 120 -10.87 1.69 19.63
C SER A 120 -12.22 1.69 18.90
N THR A 121 -12.24 2.11 17.63
CA THR A 121 -13.45 2.17 16.81
C THR A 121 -13.54 0.96 15.88
N ILE A 122 -12.40 0.47 15.40
CA ILE A 122 -12.30 -0.67 14.49
C ILE A 122 -12.39 -1.98 15.30
N HIS A 123 -13.54 -2.65 15.18
CA HIS A 123 -13.77 -3.93 15.84
C HIS A 123 -13.27 -5.07 14.94
N VAL A 124 -12.06 -5.56 15.20
CA VAL A 124 -11.50 -6.74 14.51
C VAL A 124 -11.72 -7.98 15.37
N SER A 125 -12.36 -9.01 14.83
CA SER A 125 -12.53 -10.30 15.50
C SER A 125 -11.37 -11.25 15.23
N GLU A 126 -10.75 -11.20 14.05
CA GLU A 126 -9.64 -12.08 13.67
C GLU A 126 -8.59 -11.34 12.85
N VAL A 127 -7.32 -11.74 13.02
CA VAL A 127 -6.17 -11.15 12.31
C VAL A 127 -5.32 -12.30 11.76
N MET A 128 -5.08 -12.28 10.46
CA MET A 128 -4.16 -13.20 9.81
C MET A 128 -3.04 -12.41 9.15
N SER A 129 -1.82 -12.95 9.18
CA SER A 129 -0.74 -12.43 8.35
C SER A 129 -1.12 -12.63 6.89
N ALA A 130 -0.74 -11.69 6.01
CA ALA A 130 -0.89 -11.92 4.58
C ALA A 130 -0.20 -13.24 4.20
N PRO A 131 -0.89 -14.16 3.51
CA PRO A 131 -0.31 -15.44 3.13
C PRO A 131 0.86 -15.20 2.18
N ALA A 132 1.87 -16.08 2.26
CA ALA A 132 2.93 -16.09 1.27
C ALA A 132 2.34 -16.34 -0.12
N HIS A 133 2.79 -15.59 -1.12
CA HIS A 133 2.28 -15.74 -2.48
C HIS A 133 2.55 -17.15 -3.02
N GLU A 134 1.75 -17.62 -3.97
CA GLU A 134 2.02 -18.93 -4.60
C GLU A 134 3.32 -18.86 -5.43
N SER A 135 4.27 -19.75 -5.11
CA SER A 135 5.62 -19.76 -5.70
C SER A 135 5.64 -19.93 -7.22
N GLN A 136 4.64 -20.59 -7.79
CA GLN A 136 4.54 -20.84 -9.24
C GLN A 136 4.22 -19.57 -10.03
N LEU A 137 3.40 -18.66 -9.49
CA LEU A 137 3.06 -17.40 -10.15
C LEU A 137 4.24 -16.41 -10.12
N LEU A 138 5.02 -16.41 -9.04
CA LEU A 138 6.23 -15.58 -8.92
C LEU A 138 7.37 -16.05 -9.80
N ALA A 139 7.58 -17.35 -9.97
CA ALA A 139 8.59 -17.86 -10.88
C ALA A 139 8.32 -17.40 -12.32
N LEU A 140 7.05 -17.37 -12.73
CA LEU A 140 6.64 -16.88 -14.05
C LEU A 140 6.82 -15.36 -14.22
N HIS A 141 6.55 -14.57 -13.17
CA HIS A 141 6.75 -13.11 -13.20
C HIS A 141 8.22 -12.69 -13.05
N ARG A 142 9.01 -13.39 -12.23
CA ARG A 142 10.43 -13.12 -11.97
C ARG A 142 11.31 -13.59 -13.11
N HIS A 143 11.01 -14.76 -13.66
CA HIS A 143 11.57 -15.25 -14.91
C HIS A 143 10.51 -15.04 -15.99
N GLY A 144 10.24 -13.78 -16.32
CA GLY A 144 9.47 -13.47 -17.52
C GLY A 144 10.01 -14.31 -18.67
N SER A 145 9.16 -15.14 -19.26
CA SER A 145 9.53 -16.02 -20.37
C SER A 145 10.40 -15.22 -21.34
N ALA A 146 11.58 -15.74 -21.70
CA ALA A 146 12.50 -15.08 -22.64
C ALA A 146 11.86 -14.79 -24.03
N MET A 147 10.62 -15.25 -24.24
CA MET A 147 9.77 -15.00 -25.40
C MET A 147 8.55 -14.10 -25.10
N GLY A 148 8.61 -13.30 -24.04
CA GLY A 148 7.58 -12.34 -23.64
C GLY A 148 7.58 -11.08 -24.51
N GLY A 149 7.24 -11.22 -25.78
CA GLY A 149 7.02 -10.12 -26.71
C GLY A 149 6.29 -10.63 -27.94
N LEU A 150 5.20 -9.96 -28.33
CA LEU A 150 4.54 -10.26 -29.60
C LEU A 150 5.57 -10.07 -30.72
N PRO A 151 5.87 -11.11 -31.50
CA PRO A 151 6.93 -11.03 -32.50
C PRO A 151 6.61 -9.94 -33.53
N MET A 152 7.65 -9.31 -34.07
CA MET A 152 7.53 -8.02 -34.79
C MET A 152 6.50 -8.05 -35.94
N TRP A 153 6.37 -9.18 -36.64
CA TRP A 153 5.38 -9.42 -37.70
C TRP A 153 3.90 -9.29 -37.26
N PHE A 154 3.58 -9.40 -35.96
CA PHE A 154 2.22 -9.24 -35.43
C PHE A 154 1.64 -7.84 -35.74
N TRP A 155 2.50 -6.82 -35.79
CA TRP A 155 2.11 -5.43 -36.00
C TRP A 155 2.02 -5.02 -37.47
N PHE A 156 2.41 -5.89 -38.40
CA PHE A 156 2.36 -5.61 -39.84
C PHE A 156 1.05 -6.04 -40.50
N PHE A 157 0.20 -6.80 -39.79
CA PHE A 157 -1.08 -7.30 -40.30
C PHE A 157 -2.30 -6.57 -39.72
N LEU A 158 -2.10 -5.39 -39.12
CA LEU A 158 -3.14 -4.55 -38.53
C LEU A 158 -3.26 -3.22 -39.28
#